data_AF-A0A7W1C0T0-F1
#
_entry.id   AF-A0A7W1C0T0-F1
#
_cell.length_a   1.000
_cell.length_b   1.000
_cell.length_c   1.000
_cell.angle_alpha   90.00
_cell.angle_beta   90.00
_cell.angle_gamma   90.00
#
_symmetry.space_group_name_H-M   'P 1'
#
loop_
_entity.id
_entity.type
_entity.pdbx_description
1 polymer ?
#
loop_
_entity_poly.entity_id
_entity_poly.type
_entity_poly.pdbx_seq_one_letter_code
_entity_poly.pdbx_strand_id
1 'polypeptide(L)'
;YYTSAQLRSVYASGINRVLQNNRPRREQPYNTMQLMQWNFFLENGLLRFDPATRKLSIHYDRYHDVVGRLLEKVLDVQYAGDKAVADRFIEQYANWDENLHGAVATNIREQQRYRFRLFKYAQLSE
;
A
#
# COMPACT_ATOMS: atom_id res chain seq x y z
N TYR A 1 -23.60 6.99 -10.98
CA TYR A 1 -23.12 5.77 -10.33
C TYR A 1 -21.90 5.24 -11.07
N TYR A 2 -20.90 4.70 -10.37
CA TYR A 2 -19.67 4.15 -10.99
C TYR A 2 -19.95 2.84 -11.73
N THR A 3 -19.27 2.61 -12.85
CA THR A 3 -19.18 1.26 -13.46
C THR A 3 -18.27 0.36 -12.63
N SER A 4 -18.39 -0.97 -12.79
CA SER A 4 -17.52 -1.94 -12.11
C SER A 4 -16.02 -1.69 -12.38
N ALA A 5 -15.67 -1.24 -13.59
CA ALA A 5 -14.30 -0.89 -13.95
C ALA A 5 -13.81 0.38 -13.24
N GLN A 6 -14.65 1.41 -13.14
CA GLN A 6 -14.34 2.62 -12.39
C GLN A 6 -14.15 2.31 -10.90
N LEU A 7 -15.01 1.47 -10.34
CA LEU A 7 -14.92 1.05 -8.94
C LEU A 7 -13.61 0.28 -8.65
N ARG A 8 -13.24 -0.67 -9.51
CA ARG A 8 -11.94 -1.37 -9.42
C ARG A 8 -10.74 -0.43 -9.51
N SER A 9 -10.83 0.62 -10.34
CA SER A 9 -9.78 1.65 -10.43
C SER A 9 -9.66 2.46 -9.14
N VAL A 10 -10.78 2.82 -8.51
CA VAL A 10 -10.78 3.51 -7.20
C VAL A 10 -10.09 2.66 -6.14
N TYR A 11 -10.41 1.37 -6.06
CA TYR A 11 -9.76 0.44 -5.13
C TYR A 11 -8.26 0.30 -5.38
N ALA A 12 -7.85 0.13 -6.64
CA ALA A 12 -6.42 0.08 -6.98
C ALA A 12 -5.70 1.39 -6.62
N SER A 13 -6.35 2.54 -6.82
CA SER A 13 -5.84 3.84 -6.40
C SER A 13 -5.69 3.95 -4.88
N GLY A 14 -6.61 3.35 -4.11
CA GLY A 14 -6.50 3.21 -2.67
C GLY A 14 -5.23 2.44 -2.28
N ILE A 15 -5.06 1.23 -2.82
CA ILE A 15 -3.86 0.40 -2.58
C ILE A 15 -2.57 1.14 -2.95
N ASN A 16 -2.53 1.81 -4.10
CA ASN A 16 -1.34 2.53 -4.56
C ASN A 16 -0.86 3.62 -3.58
N ARG A 17 -1.76 4.22 -2.78
CA ARG A 17 -1.38 5.21 -1.76
C ARG A 17 -0.67 4.60 -0.55
N VAL A 18 -0.78 3.29 -0.37
CA VAL A 18 -0.21 2.56 0.77
C VAL A 18 1.18 2.01 0.45
N LEU A 19 1.45 1.73 -0.83
CA LEU A 19 2.75 1.22 -1.27
C LEU A 19 3.84 2.29 -1.13
N GLN A 20 4.99 1.88 -0.60
CA GLN A 20 6.12 2.77 -0.32
C GLN A 20 7.33 2.44 -1.19
N ASN A 21 8.03 3.48 -1.62
CA ASN A 21 9.25 3.36 -2.43
C ASN A 21 10.52 3.13 -1.60
N ASN A 22 10.46 3.34 -0.29
CA ASN A 22 11.59 3.21 0.62
C ASN A 22 11.10 2.70 1.98
N ARG A 23 12.01 2.08 2.74
CA ARG A 23 11.76 1.70 4.13
C ARG A 23 11.44 2.96 4.96
N PRO A 24 10.31 3.00 5.68
CA PRO A 24 9.98 4.12 6.56
C PRO A 24 11.00 4.24 7.71
N ARG A 25 11.28 5.49 8.10
CA ARG A 25 11.99 5.77 9.35
C ARG A 25 10.99 5.81 10.51
N ARG A 26 11.44 5.44 11.72
CA ARG A 26 10.56 5.30 12.89
C ARG A 26 9.86 6.61 13.28
N GLU A 27 10.51 7.74 13.04
CA GLU A 27 9.99 9.08 13.28
C GLU A 27 8.95 9.55 12.26
N GLN A 28 8.63 8.74 11.24
CA GLN A 28 7.66 9.06 10.19
C GLN A 28 6.34 8.32 10.45
N PRO A 29 5.41 8.89 11.23
CA PRO A 29 4.20 8.19 11.66
C PRO A 29 3.29 7.82 10.49
N TYR A 30 3.16 8.71 9.49
CA TYR A 30 2.30 8.46 8.33
C TYR A 30 2.83 7.30 7.46
N ASN A 31 4.14 7.25 7.23
CA ASN A 31 4.77 6.16 6.48
C ASN A 31 4.75 4.85 7.27
N THR A 32 4.90 4.91 8.59
CA THR A 32 4.73 3.73 9.46
C THR A 32 3.30 3.19 9.37
N MET A 33 2.29 4.07 9.43
CA MET A 33 0.88 3.70 9.25
C MET A 33 0.65 3.05 7.87
N GLN A 34 1.23 3.58 6.79
CA GLN A 34 1.12 2.96 5.47
C GLN A 34 1.76 1.56 5.42
N LEU A 35 2.90 1.36 6.07
CA LEU A 35 3.52 0.04 6.17
C LEU A 35 2.63 -0.93 6.94
N MET A 36 2.00 -0.46 8.01
CA MET A 36 1.05 -1.26 8.78
C MET A 36 -0.14 -1.70 7.92
N GLN A 37 -0.73 -0.78 7.15
CA GLN A 37 -1.82 -1.09 6.23
C GLN A 37 -1.38 -2.12 5.16
N TRP A 38 -0.18 -1.95 4.59
CA TRP A 38 0.35 -2.88 3.59
C TRP A 38 0.47 -4.29 4.18
N ASN A 39 1.11 -4.44 5.34
CA ASN A 39 1.28 -5.72 6.02
C ASN A 39 -0.07 -6.34 6.41
N PHE A 40 -1.01 -5.54 6.93
CA PHE A 40 -2.35 -6.02 7.26
C PHE A 40 -3.07 -6.57 6.03
N PHE A 41 -2.96 -5.89 4.88
CA PHE A 41 -3.59 -6.35 3.63
C PHE A 41 -2.95 -7.62 3.08
N LEU A 42 -1.65 -7.82 3.25
CA LEU A 42 -0.96 -9.06 2.88
C LEU A 42 -1.39 -10.22 3.78
N GLU A 43 -1.33 -10.04 5.11
CA GLU A 43 -1.71 -11.04 6.11
C GLU A 43 -3.17 -11.48 5.91
N ASN A 44 -4.05 -10.51 5.67
CA ASN A 44 -5.48 -10.76 5.47
C ASN A 44 -5.82 -11.04 4.00
N GLY A 45 -4.84 -11.25 3.12
CA GLY A 45 -5.01 -11.71 1.74
C GLY A 45 -5.85 -10.80 0.83
N LEU A 46 -5.95 -9.50 1.14
CA LEU A 46 -6.37 -8.49 0.18
C LEU A 46 -5.28 -8.28 -0.89
N LEU A 47 -4.03 -8.31 -0.46
CA LEU A 47 -2.87 -8.31 -1.34
C LEU A 47 -2.21 -9.68 -1.31
N ARG A 48 -1.72 -10.10 -2.47
CA ARG A 48 -0.87 -11.28 -2.59
C ARG A 48 0.41 -10.89 -3.32
N PHE A 49 1.54 -11.25 -2.74
CA PHE A 49 2.85 -11.11 -3.36
C PHE A 49 3.23 -12.41 -4.08
N ASP A 50 3.72 -12.27 -5.30
CA ASP A 50 4.34 -13.36 -6.05
C ASP A 50 5.87 -13.19 -6.02
N PRO A 51 6.61 -14.06 -5.31
CA PRO A 51 8.06 -13.94 -5.21
C PRO A 51 8.79 -14.22 -6.54
N ALA A 52 8.18 -14.97 -7.47
CA ALA A 52 8.79 -15.27 -8.76
C ALA A 52 8.79 -14.03 -9.67
N THR A 53 7.70 -13.27 -9.69
CA THR A 53 7.57 -12.07 -10.52
C THR A 53 7.83 -10.76 -9.77
N ARG A 54 7.93 -10.81 -8.44
CA ARG A 54 8.03 -9.66 -7.51
C ARG A 54 6.85 -8.67 -7.64
N LYS A 55 5.68 -9.15 -8.04
CA LYS A 55 4.48 -8.33 -8.26
C LYS A 55 3.43 -8.57 -7.19
N LEU A 56 2.55 -7.58 -7.02
CA LEU A 56 1.36 -7.68 -6.17
C LEU A 56 0.11 -7.87 -7.03
N SER A 57 -0.81 -8.69 -6.54
CA SER A 57 -2.19 -8.77 -7.04
C SER A 57 -3.18 -8.34 -5.96
N ILE A 58 -4.29 -7.72 -6.39
CA ILE A 58 -5.39 -7.31 -5.50
C ILE A 58 -6.53 -8.33 -5.61
N HIS A 59 -6.95 -8.88 -4.48
CA HIS A 59 -8.16 -9.70 -4.36
C HIS A 59 -9.37 -8.80 -4.11
N TYR A 60 -9.97 -8.29 -5.20
CA TYR A 60 -11.02 -7.27 -5.13
C TYR A 60 -12.28 -7.71 -4.39
N ASP A 61 -12.58 -9.01 -4.40
CA ASP A 61 -13.66 -9.64 -3.63
C ASP A 61 -13.48 -9.48 -2.12
N ARG A 62 -12.24 -9.31 -1.64
CA ARG A 62 -11.90 -9.16 -0.23
C ARG A 62 -11.73 -7.71 0.22
N TYR A 63 -11.83 -6.75 -0.70
CA TYR A 63 -11.47 -5.36 -0.45
C TYR A 63 -12.25 -4.76 0.73
N HIS A 64 -13.58 -4.83 0.68
CA HIS A 64 -14.42 -4.24 1.72
C HIS A 64 -14.30 -4.94 3.06
N ASP A 65 -14.24 -6.27 3.04
CA ASP A 65 -14.09 -7.09 4.25
C ASP A 65 -12.77 -6.74 4.98
N VAL A 66 -11.64 -6.78 4.27
CA VAL A 66 -10.33 -6.55 4.89
C VAL A 66 -10.14 -5.10 5.32
N VAL A 67 -10.58 -4.13 4.51
CA VAL A 67 -10.54 -2.70 4.90
C VAL A 67 -11.45 -2.42 6.09
N GLY A 68 -12.62 -3.05 6.14
CA GLY A 68 -13.55 -2.96 7.28
C GLY A 68 -12.93 -3.48 8.57
N ARG A 69 -12.30 -4.66 8.53
CA ARG A 69 -11.60 -5.24 9.69
C ARG A 69 -10.45 -4.36 10.19
N LEU A 70 -9.70 -3.76 9.27
CA LEU A 70 -8.64 -2.83 9.66
C LEU A 70 -9.23 -1.60 10.37
N LEU A 71 -10.33 -1.04 9.85
CA LEU A 71 -10.99 0.11 10.46
C LEU A 71 -11.52 -0.25 11.86
N GLU A 72 -12.21 -1.38 12.00
CA GLU A 72 -12.68 -1.91 13.30
C GLU A 72 -11.51 -2.04 14.28
N LYS A 73 -10.42 -2.68 13.86
CA LYS A 73 -9.22 -2.85 14.69
C LYS A 73 -8.63 -1.52 15.16
N VAL A 74 -8.55 -0.53 14.27
CA VAL A 74 -8.04 0.81 14.60
C VAL A 74 -8.96 1.50 15.62
N LEU A 75 -10.27 1.44 15.41
CA LEU A 75 -11.24 2.04 16.31
C LEU A 75 -11.22 1.37 17.68
N ASP A 76 -11.10 0.05 17.75
CA ASP A 76 -10.99 -0.69 19.01
C ASP A 76 -9.76 -0.28 19.81
N VAL A 77 -8.60 -0.19 19.15
CA VAL A 77 -7.34 0.25 19.78
C VAL A 77 -7.47 1.68 20.30
N GLN A 78 -8.08 2.58 19.51
CA GLN A 78 -8.30 3.97 19.91
C GLN A 78 -9.27 4.09 21.08
N TYR A 79 -10.38 3.34 21.03
CA TYR A 79 -11.42 3.36 22.05
C TYR A 79 -10.90 2.83 23.39
N ALA A 80 -10.09 1.76 23.37
CA ALA A 80 -9.50 1.20 24.58
C ALA A 80 -8.57 2.18 25.30
N GLY A 81 -7.92 3.11 24.57
CA GLY A 81 -6.97 4.05 25.14
C GLY A 81 -5.72 3.40 25.77
N ASP A 82 -5.50 2.10 25.51
CA ASP A 82 -4.40 1.33 26.08
C ASP A 82 -3.16 1.42 25.18
N LYS A 83 -2.14 2.11 25.69
CA LYS A 83 -0.85 2.26 25.02
C LYS A 83 -0.19 0.93 24.68
N ALA A 84 -0.24 -0.06 25.57
CA ALA A 84 0.42 -1.35 25.34
C ALA A 84 -0.27 -2.13 24.22
N VAL A 85 -1.59 -2.00 24.08
CA VAL A 85 -2.34 -2.58 22.94
C VAL A 85 -1.94 -1.88 21.64
N ALA A 86 -1.84 -0.55 21.63
CA ALA A 86 -1.41 0.21 20.48
C ALA A 86 0.03 -0.14 20.05
N ASP A 87 0.95 -0.23 21.02
CA ASP A 87 2.35 -0.58 20.76
C ASP A 87 2.46 -1.98 20.11
N ARG A 88 1.74 -2.97 20.62
CA ARG A 88 1.69 -4.32 20.01
C ARG A 88 1.13 -4.31 18.58
N PHE A 89 0.09 -3.51 18.34
CA PHE A 89 -0.49 -3.38 17.00
C PHE A 89 0.51 -2.76 16.02
N ILE A 90 1.26 -1.74 16.45
CA ILE A 90 2.35 -1.15 15.66
C ILE A 90 3.45 -2.18 15.43
N GLU A 91 3.94 -2.85 16.47
CA GLU A 91 5.04 -3.84 16.39
C GLU A 91 4.71 -5.00 15.44
N GLN A 92 3.46 -5.45 15.41
CA GLN A 92 3.04 -6.52 14.50
C GLN A 92 3.17 -6.10 13.03
N TYR A 93 2.73 -4.89 12.69
CA TYR A 93 2.56 -4.49 11.29
C TYR A 93 3.56 -3.45 10.78
N ALA A 94 4.44 -2.89 11.62
CA ALA A 94 5.46 -1.91 11.21
C ALA A 94 6.78 -2.56 10.74
N ASN A 95 6.75 -3.84 10.34
CA ASN A 95 7.93 -4.59 9.91
C ASN A 95 8.16 -4.43 8.40
N TRP A 96 9.37 -3.99 8.05
CA TRP A 96 9.82 -3.95 6.66
C TRP A 96 10.59 -5.22 6.31
N ASP A 97 10.23 -5.82 5.19
CA ASP A 97 10.91 -6.98 4.60
C ASP A 97 11.48 -6.59 3.23
N GLU A 98 12.80 -6.67 3.06
CA GLU A 98 13.46 -6.32 1.80
C GLU A 98 13.07 -7.25 0.64
N ASN A 99 12.77 -8.52 0.93
CA ASN A 99 12.41 -9.51 -0.10
C ASN A 99 10.99 -9.35 -0.61
N LEU A 100 10.15 -8.61 0.12
CA LEU A 100 8.77 -8.28 -0.25
C LEU A 100 8.63 -6.79 -0.57
N HIS A 101 8.76 -5.94 0.45
CA HIS A 101 8.55 -4.51 0.35
C HIS A 101 9.64 -3.86 -0.48
N GLY A 102 10.90 -4.20 -0.24
CA GLY A 102 12.05 -3.73 -1.01
C GLY A 102 11.98 -4.15 -2.49
N ALA A 103 11.55 -5.38 -2.75
CA ALA A 103 11.33 -5.90 -4.09
C ALA A 103 10.24 -5.11 -4.84
N VAL A 104 9.08 -4.89 -4.21
CA VAL A 104 7.99 -4.10 -4.80
C VAL A 104 8.41 -2.63 -4.99
N ALA A 105 9.07 -2.03 -4.00
CA ALA A 105 9.58 -0.66 -4.07
C ALA A 105 10.57 -0.47 -5.24
N THR A 106 11.41 -1.47 -5.50
CA THR A 106 12.33 -1.47 -6.64
C THR A 106 11.57 -1.49 -7.96
N ASN A 107 10.59 -2.39 -8.09
CA ASN A 107 9.72 -2.43 -9.28
C ASN A 107 8.97 -1.10 -9.52
N ILE A 108 8.49 -0.44 -8.47
CA ILE A 108 7.83 0.87 -8.59
C ILE A 108 8.82 1.92 -9.12
N ARG A 109 10.02 2.01 -8.54
CA ARG A 109 11.06 2.97 -8.97
C ARG A 109 11.49 2.74 -10.42
N GLU A 110 11.66 1.48 -10.82
CA GLU A 110 11.98 1.11 -12.20
C GLU A 110 10.89 1.56 -13.18
N GLN A 111 9.62 1.31 -12.87
CA GLN A 111 8.50 1.75 -13.71
C GLN A 111 8.34 3.28 -13.77
N GLN A 112 8.66 3.99 -12.68
CA GLN A 112 8.64 5.45 -12.65
C GLN A 112 9.74 6.05 -13.55
N ARG A 113 10.92 5.43 -13.61
CA ARG A 113 12.04 5.89 -14.46
C ARG A 113 11.69 5.93 -15.95
N TYR A 114 10.83 5.03 -16.43
CA TYR A 114 10.40 5.00 -17.84
C TYR A 114 9.17 5.87 -18.14
N ARG A 115 8.67 6.62 -17.15
CA ARG A 115 7.45 7.42 -17.26
C ARG A 115 7.70 8.89 -17.64
N PHE A 116 8.79 9.18 -18.36
CA PHE A 116 8.94 10.48 -19.01
C PHE A 116 7.90 10.58 -20.14
N ARG A 117 6.97 11.53 -20.03
CA ARG A 117 6.25 12.01 -21.20
C ARG A 117 7.22 12.88 -21.99
N LEU A 118 7.69 12.38 -23.12
CA LEU A 118 8.26 13.23 -24.17
C LEU A 118 7.12 14.13 -24.67
N PHE A 119 7.02 15.34 -24.14
CA PHE A 119 6.22 16.37 -24.78
C PHE A 119 6.96 16.80 -26.04
N LYS A 120 6.57 16.26 -27.19
CA LYS A 120 6.91 16.87 -28.47
C LYS A 120 6.09 18.16 -28.56
N TYR A 121 6.72 19.30 -28.27
CA TYR A 121 6.17 20.58 -28.65
C TYR A 121 6.17 20.62 -30.18
N ALA A 122 5.01 20.49 -30.81
CA ALA A 122 4.86 20.66 -32.27
C ALA A 122 5.05 22.14 -32.72
N GLN A 123 5.73 22.96 -31.91
CA GLN A 123 5.79 24.41 -32.07
C GLN A 123 7.12 25.02 -31.60
N LEU A 124 8.19 24.22 -31.53
CA LEU A 124 9.56 24.74 -31.61
C LEU A 124 10.11 24.27 -32.95
N SER A 125 9.91 25.11 -33.95
CA SER A 125 10.64 25.08 -35.21
C SER A 125 12.15 25.18 -34.94
N GLU A 126 12.96 24.64 -35.86
CA GLU A 126 14.43 24.74 -35.92
C GLU A 126 15.02 26.08 -35.45
#